data_AF-A0A1H3YPH8-F1
#
_entry.id   AF-A0A1H3YPH8-F1
#
_cell.length_a   1.000
_cell.length_b   1.000
_cell.length_c   1.000
_cell.angle_alpha   90.00
_cell.angle_beta   90.00
_cell.angle_gamma   90.00
#
_symmetry.space_group_name_H-M   'P 1'
#
loop_
_entity.id
_entity.type
_entity.pdbx_description
1 polymer ?
#
loop_
_entity_poly.entity_id
_entity_poly.type
_entity_poly.pdbx_seq_one_letter_code
_entity_poly.pdbx_strand_id
1 'polypeptide(L)'
;MHEFAVLRVLRAEAERLPHAAAAMAAAYLPTIPLPDDNWRSVLGRALGERAGDVPCPPLDELVAGYGRPGAWLPAAYHGDATDARYWLVGLLERTAEYLSPAPAGTTGAR
;
A
#
# COMPACT_ATOMS: atom_id res chain seq x y z
N MET A 1 -7.87 -2.09 24.10
CA MET A 1 -7.59 -3.47 23.67
C MET A 1 -7.87 -3.71 22.18
N HIS A 2 -8.93 -3.15 21.58
CA HIS A 2 -9.27 -3.36 20.17
C HIS A 2 -8.20 -2.82 19.19
N GLU A 3 -7.70 -1.61 19.42
CA GLU A 3 -6.66 -0.96 18.60
C GLU A 3 -5.36 -1.79 18.47
N PHE A 4 -4.89 -2.38 19.57
CA PHE A 4 -3.73 -3.28 19.57
C PHE A 4 -3.98 -4.58 18.79
N ALA A 5 -5.20 -5.13 18.84
CA ALA A 5 -5.54 -6.33 18.08
C ALA A 5 -5.56 -6.06 16.58
N VAL A 6 -6.09 -4.91 16.19
CA VAL A 6 -6.10 -4.43 14.80
C VAL A 6 -4.70 -4.23 14.27
N LEU A 7 -3.85 -3.51 15.01
CA LEU A 7 -2.46 -3.27 14.62
C LEU A 7 -1.69 -4.57 14.41
N ARG A 8 -1.95 -5.59 15.23
CA ARG A 8 -1.35 -6.93 15.05
C ARG A 8 -1.83 -7.61 13.76
N VAL A 9 -3.12 -7.48 13.42
CA VAL A 9 -3.65 -8.01 12.16
C VAL A 9 -3.04 -7.29 10.97
N LEU A 10 -3.06 -5.95 10.96
CA LEU A 10 -2.51 -5.17 9.85
C LEU A 10 -1.01 -5.38 9.67
N ARG A 11 -0.26 -5.51 10.77
CA ARG A 11 1.15 -5.91 10.72
C ARG A 11 1.33 -7.29 10.10
N ALA A 12 0.54 -8.28 10.50
CA ALA A 12 0.61 -9.63 9.94
C ALA A 12 0.25 -9.67 8.45
N GLU A 13 -0.70 -8.84 8.00
CA GLU A 13 -1.03 -8.69 6.57
C GLU A 13 0.12 -8.01 5.81
N ALA A 14 0.71 -6.94 6.37
CA ALA A 14 1.88 -6.26 5.81
C ALA A 14 3.08 -7.22 5.64
N GLU A 15 3.35 -8.07 6.63
CA GLU A 15 4.41 -9.08 6.60
C GLU A 15 4.20 -10.17 5.52
N ARG A 16 2.94 -10.37 5.07
CA ARG A 16 2.59 -11.34 4.02
C ARG A 16 2.60 -10.76 2.62
N LEU A 17 2.68 -9.44 2.47
CA LEU A 17 2.70 -8.81 1.16
C LEU A 17 3.92 -9.27 0.35
N PRO A 18 3.83 -9.35 -1.00
CA PRO A 18 5.01 -9.44 -1.85
C PRO A 18 5.91 -8.21 -1.65
N HIS A 19 7.22 -8.38 -1.79
CA HIS A 19 8.20 -7.32 -1.48
C HIS A 19 7.91 -5.99 -2.21
N ALA A 20 7.58 -6.05 -3.51
CA ALA A 20 7.23 -4.87 -4.31
C ALA A 20 5.98 -4.15 -3.79
N ALA A 21 4.93 -4.90 -3.41
CA ALA A 21 3.72 -4.30 -2.84
C ALA A 21 3.97 -3.69 -1.46
N ALA A 22 4.82 -4.31 -0.64
CA ALA A 22 5.22 -3.74 0.64
C ALA A 22 5.96 -2.40 0.46
N ALA A 23 6.85 -2.31 -0.54
CA ALA A 23 7.58 -1.09 -0.86
C ALA A 23 6.64 0.05 -1.30
N MET A 24 5.68 -0.26 -2.17
CA MET A 24 4.66 0.69 -2.61
C MET A 24 3.71 1.12 -1.49
N ALA A 25 3.27 0.15 -0.69
CA ALA A 25 2.45 0.43 0.49
C ALA A 25 3.19 1.39 1.43
N ALA A 26 4.48 1.17 1.69
CA ALA A 26 5.30 2.06 2.51
C ALA A 26 5.37 3.47 1.91
N ALA A 27 5.52 3.60 0.59
CA ALA A 27 5.55 4.89 -0.10
C ALA A 27 4.22 5.65 -0.03
N TYR A 28 3.08 4.94 -0.10
CA TYR A 28 1.75 5.54 0.03
C TYR A 28 1.34 5.83 1.47
N LEU A 29 1.90 5.14 2.47
CA LEU A 29 1.51 5.25 3.87
C LEU A 29 1.42 6.69 4.43
N PRO A 30 2.34 7.63 4.11
CA PRO A 30 2.26 9.01 4.60
C PRO A 30 1.03 9.78 4.13
N THR A 31 0.42 9.35 3.02
CA THR A 31 -0.74 10.01 2.41
C THR A 31 -2.09 9.50 2.94
N ILE A 32 -2.07 8.46 3.77
CA ILE A 32 -3.28 7.81 4.27
C ILE A 32 -3.68 8.45 5.60
N PRO A 33 -4.98 8.81 5.77
CA PRO A 33 -5.48 9.34 7.03
C PRO A 33 -5.60 8.22 8.07
N LEU A 34 -4.51 7.96 8.80
CA LEU A 34 -4.51 6.98 9.88
C LEU A 34 -5.04 7.61 11.19
N PRO A 35 -5.68 6.80 12.06
CA PRO A 35 -6.31 7.31 13.28
C PRO A 35 -5.32 7.89 14.29
N ASP A 36 -4.07 7.40 14.30
CA ASP A 36 -2.99 7.95 15.12
C ASP A 36 -1.59 7.73 14.49
N ASP A 37 -0.57 8.38 15.07
CA ASP A 37 0.82 8.30 14.60
C ASP A 37 1.53 6.97 14.95
N ASN A 38 1.03 6.25 15.95
CA ASN A 38 1.55 4.93 16.32
C ASN A 38 1.24 3.90 15.22
N TRP A 39 0.08 4.00 14.57
CA TRP A 39 -0.27 3.16 13.41
C TRP A 39 0.68 3.40 12.25
N ARG A 40 0.95 4.67 11.94
CA ARG A 40 1.91 5.02 10.88
C ARG A 40 3.28 4.44 11.18
N SER A 41 3.72 4.52 12.44
CA SER A 41 5.02 4.00 12.86
C SER A 41 5.11 2.48 12.76
N VAL A 42 4.11 1.75 13.26
CA VAL A 42 4.07 0.28 13.24
C VAL A 42 3.96 -0.25 11.82
N LEU A 43 3.06 0.30 11.01
CA LEU A 43 2.86 -0.13 9.63
C LEU A 43 4.04 0.24 8.75
N GLY A 44 4.59 1.45 8.91
CA GLY A 44 5.76 1.90 8.15
C GLY A 44 6.97 1.00 8.41
N ARG A 45 7.18 0.59 9.66
CA ARG A 45 8.21 -0.36 10.02
C ARG A 45 7.98 -1.74 9.41
N ALA A 46 6.79 -2.31 9.56
CA ALA A 46 6.49 -3.64 9.03
C ALA A 46 6.60 -3.69 7.50
N LEU A 47 6.10 -2.65 6.81
CA LEU A 47 6.18 -2.52 5.37
C LEU A 47 7.61 -2.29 4.89
N GLY A 48 8.40 -1.46 5.58
CA GLY A 48 9.81 -1.25 5.26
C GLY A 48 10.67 -2.51 5.46
N GLU A 49 10.51 -3.20 6.59
CA GLU A 49 11.17 -4.49 6.86
C GLU A 49 10.79 -5.53 5.79
N ARG A 50 9.52 -5.54 5.37
CA ARG A 50 9.06 -6.47 4.34
C ARG A 50 9.53 -6.09 2.94
N ALA A 51 9.57 -4.81 2.59
CA ALA A 51 10.06 -4.32 1.31
C ALA A 51 11.54 -4.67 1.11
N GLY A 52 12.34 -4.57 2.17
CA GLY A 52 13.79 -4.73 2.08
C GLY A 52 14.41 -3.68 1.16
N ASP A 53 15.34 -4.10 0.31
CA ASP A 53 16.03 -3.23 -0.64
C ASP A 53 15.32 -3.13 -2.00
N VAL A 54 14.04 -3.54 -2.09
CA VAL A 54 13.31 -3.45 -3.35
C VAL A 54 13.17 -1.98 -3.76
N PRO A 55 13.67 -1.59 -4.96
CA PRO A 55 13.53 -0.23 -5.44
C PRO A 55 12.06 0.08 -5.68
N CYS A 56 11.59 1.16 -5.05
CA CYS A 56 10.25 1.69 -5.23
C CYS A 56 10.36 3.07 -5.90
N PRO A 57 9.58 3.33 -6.98
CA PRO A 57 9.48 4.66 -7.54
C PRO A 57 9.03 5.68 -6.49
N PRO A 58 9.39 6.96 -6.65
CA PRO A 58 8.91 8.02 -5.77
C PRO A 58 7.39 8.17 -5.88
N LEU A 59 6.79 8.71 -4.82
CA LEU A 59 5.34 8.74 -4.63
C LEU A 59 4.60 9.45 -5.78
N ASP A 60 5.17 10.51 -6.34
CA ASP A 60 4.61 11.24 -7.48
C ASP A 60 4.51 10.39 -8.75
N GLU A 61 5.54 9.59 -9.05
CA GLU A 61 5.53 8.64 -10.16
C GLU A 61 4.51 7.53 -9.93
N LEU A 62 4.41 7.03 -8.69
CA LEU A 62 3.38 6.05 -8.32
C LEU A 62 1.97 6.63 -8.50
N VAL A 63 1.74 7.86 -8.07
CA VAL A 63 0.45 8.55 -8.22
C VAL A 63 0.11 8.77 -9.71
N ALA A 64 1.10 9.12 -10.52
CA ALA A 64 0.91 9.33 -11.95
C ALA A 64 0.60 8.01 -12.70
N GLY A 65 1.27 6.91 -12.34
CA GLY A 65 1.08 5.61 -12.97
C GLY A 65 -0.18 4.87 -12.54
N TYR A 66 -0.55 4.99 -11.25
CA TYR A 66 -1.54 4.12 -10.62
C TYR A 66 -2.70 4.87 -9.95
N GLY A 67 -2.67 6.20 -9.98
CA GLY A 67 -3.72 7.05 -9.42
C GLY A 67 -3.51 7.40 -7.95
N ARG A 68 -4.48 8.13 -7.38
CA ARG A 68 -4.36 8.65 -6.02
C ARG A 68 -4.32 7.54 -4.97
N PRO A 69 -3.48 7.69 -3.92
CA PRO A 69 -3.62 6.90 -2.71
C PRO A 69 -5.03 7.06 -2.18
N GLY A 70 -5.73 5.93 -2.05
CA GLY A 70 -7.12 5.93 -1.62
C GLY A 70 -8.17 5.82 -2.71
N ALA A 71 -7.81 5.72 -4.00
CA ALA A 71 -8.76 5.27 -5.03
C ALA A 71 -9.31 3.86 -4.75
N TRP A 72 -8.57 3.09 -3.94
CA TRP A 72 -8.91 1.75 -3.47
C TRP A 72 -9.49 1.71 -2.06
N LEU A 73 -9.59 2.88 -1.40
CA LEU A 73 -10.31 2.99 -0.15
C LEU A 73 -11.81 3.05 -0.45
N PRO A 74 -12.66 2.38 0.35
CA PRO A 74 -14.09 2.56 0.25
C PRO A 74 -14.45 4.05 0.30
N ALA A 75 -15.46 4.48 -0.46
CA ALA A 75 -15.91 5.88 -0.45
C ALA A 75 -16.31 6.37 0.96
N ALA A 76 -16.60 5.44 1.86
CA ALA A 76 -16.82 5.65 3.29
C ALA A 76 -15.55 5.33 4.10
N TYR A 77 -14.43 5.98 3.80
CA TYR A 77 -13.22 5.85 4.60
C TYR A 77 -13.42 6.56 5.94
N HIS A 78 -13.54 5.79 7.01
CA HIS A 78 -13.71 6.26 8.38
C HIS A 78 -12.39 6.37 9.14
N GLY A 79 -11.27 5.97 8.52
CA GLY A 79 -9.95 5.99 9.16
C GLY A 79 -9.82 4.91 10.22
N ASP A 80 -10.58 3.82 10.09
CA ASP A 80 -10.56 2.73 11.05
C ASP A 80 -9.74 1.51 10.59
N ALA A 81 -9.65 0.54 11.50
CA ALA A 81 -9.02 -0.75 11.32
C ALA A 81 -9.35 -1.48 10.01
N THR A 82 -10.63 -1.45 9.68
CA THR A 82 -11.23 -2.17 8.57
C THR A 82 -10.78 -1.50 7.28
N ASP A 83 -10.77 -0.17 7.26
CA ASP A 83 -10.34 0.59 6.10
C ASP A 83 -8.84 0.40 5.80
N ALA A 84 -8.00 0.41 6.83
CA ALA A 84 -6.58 0.12 6.68
C ALA A 84 -6.33 -1.30 6.16
N ARG A 85 -7.20 -2.26 6.53
CA ARG A 85 -7.16 -3.63 6.01
C ARG A 85 -7.58 -3.69 4.54
N TYR A 86 -8.67 -3.01 4.17
CA TYR A 86 -9.11 -2.94 2.78
C TYR A 86 -8.02 -2.36 1.87
N TRP A 87 -7.28 -1.37 2.35
CA TRP A 87 -6.14 -0.83 1.61
C TRP A 87 -5.03 -1.86 1.39
N LEU A 88 -4.61 -2.59 2.43
CA LEU A 88 -3.58 -3.63 2.31
C LEU A 88 -4.02 -4.79 1.40
N VAL A 89 -5.30 -5.20 1.48
CA VAL A 89 -5.86 -6.24 0.63
C VAL A 89 -5.98 -5.77 -0.83
N GLY A 90 -6.44 -4.54 -1.06
CA GLY A 90 -6.51 -3.97 -2.41
C GLY A 90 -5.14 -3.86 -3.07
N LEU A 91 -4.10 -3.53 -2.30
CA LEU A 91 -2.71 -3.57 -2.76
C LEU A 91 -2.26 -4.99 -3.09
N LEU A 92 -2.62 -6.00 -2.27
CA LEU A 92 -2.26 -7.40 -2.51
C LEU A 92 -2.89 -7.95 -3.79
N GLU A 93 -4.22 -7.79 -3.96
CA GLU A 93 -4.95 -8.27 -5.14
C GLU A 93 -4.40 -7.68 -6.44
N ARG A 94 -3.97 -6.41 -6.38
CA ARG A 94 -3.44 -5.69 -7.52
C ARG A 94 -1.93 -5.82 -7.67
N THR A 95 -1.21 -6.41 -6.71
CA THR A 95 0.25 -6.60 -6.77
C THR A 95 0.69 -7.26 -8.08
N ALA A 96 -0.14 -8.15 -8.63
CA ALA A 96 0.09 -8.80 -9.91
C ALA A 96 0.09 -7.83 -11.12
N GLU A 97 -0.71 -6.77 -11.07
CA GLU A 97 -0.73 -5.68 -12.07
C GLU A 97 0.56 -4.85 -12.02
N TYR A 98 1.25 -4.82 -10.87
CA TYR A 98 2.53 -4.13 -10.69
C TYR A 98 3.75 -4.99 -11.04
N LEU A 99 3.70 -6.30 -10.75
CA LEU A 99 4.78 -7.24 -11.07
C LEU A 99 4.87 -7.56 -12.56
N SER A 100 3.77 -7.40 -13.29
CA SER A 100 3.81 -7.37 -14.75
C SER A 100 4.18 -5.95 -15.14
N PRO A 101 5.38 -5.68 -15.70
CA PRO A 101 5.55 -4.43 -16.43
C PRO A 101 4.45 -4.45 -17.49
N ALA A 102 3.49 -3.52 -17.40
CA ALA A 102 2.62 -3.27 -18.54
C ALA A 102 3.58 -3.14 -19.73
N PRO A 103 3.48 -3.97 -20.78
CA PRO A 103 4.35 -3.83 -21.93
C PRO A 103 4.16 -2.38 -22.35
N ALA A 104 5.24 -1.59 -22.24
CA ALA A 104 5.26 -0.20 -22.66
C ALA A 104 4.61 -0.19 -24.03
N GLY A 105 3.38 0.31 -24.08
CA GLY A 105 2.54 0.19 -25.24
C GLY A 105 3.28 0.88 -26.35
N THR A 106 3.83 0.08 -27.25
CA THR A 106 4.31 0.49 -28.54
C THR A 106 3.13 1.19 -29.21
N THR A 107 3.06 2.52 -29.08
CA THR A 107 2.31 3.34 -30.02
C THR A 107 3.08 3.31 -31.33
N GLY A 108 2.98 2.18 -32.01
CA GLY A 108 3.16 2.09 -33.45
C GLY A 108 1.81 2.32 -34.11
N ALA A 109 1.84 3.02 -35.25
CA ALA A 109 0.74 3.41 -36.13
C ALA A 109 -0.05 4.64 -35.62
N ARG A 110 -0.13 5.75 -36.36
CA ARG A 110 0.00 5.94 -37.80
C ARG A 110 0.20 7.42 -38.12
#